data_AF-A0A3R6YS46-F1
#
_entry.id   AF-A0A3R6YS46-F1
#
_cell.length_a   1.000
_cell.length_b   1.000
_cell.length_c   1.000
_cell.angle_alpha   90.00
_cell.angle_beta   90.00
_cell.angle_gamma   90.00
#
_symmetry.space_group_name_H-M   'P 1'
#
loop_
_entity.id
_entity.type
_entity.pdbx_description
1 polymer ?
#
loop_
_entity_poly.entity_id
_entity_poly.type
_entity_poly.pdbx_seq_one_letter_code
_entity_poly.pdbx_strand_id
1 'polypeptide(L)'
;MTESASILPRTAREILGIFKALRLDDVARHFDTDEEDIDPYVVCDRVSVDAFNAYVGDGEGLRVALRFLDLTDDGRLLILELPTIVHESTVEEFKGEFLDATGNRREVAKRGSMTASIAALPKKEADATYGPMGSTPNQTAPPAPRTIADWVTLAVEVGRSQSWAALTRAVNWWCQYAGIQYILVMKVSASGRQMRYALYDIAILGNLPMPTASGTFRRRANNPPAVEVQFDMHRILSIPAHQALPAGVNQVAVVDLRTVLDLVVRCLR
;
A
#
# COMPACT_ATOMS: atom_id res chain seq x y z
N MET A 1 -15.97 -34.82 -28.46
CA MET A 1 -15.02 -33.71 -28.27
C MET A 1 -15.80 -32.43 -28.36
N THR A 2 -16.12 -31.83 -27.22
CA THR A 2 -16.77 -30.51 -27.15
C THR A 2 -15.71 -29.46 -27.44
N GLU A 3 -15.88 -28.68 -28.51
CA GLU A 3 -15.12 -27.46 -28.76
C GLU A 3 -15.21 -26.56 -27.51
N SER A 4 -14.06 -26.32 -26.88
CA SER A 4 -13.95 -25.21 -25.94
C SER A 4 -14.11 -23.93 -26.75
N ALA A 5 -15.26 -23.28 -26.63
CA ALA A 5 -15.43 -21.93 -27.14
C ALA A 5 -14.33 -21.07 -26.52
N SER A 6 -13.42 -20.56 -27.34
CA SER A 6 -12.43 -19.57 -26.92
C SER A 6 -13.17 -18.32 -26.48
N ILE A 7 -13.44 -18.18 -25.18
CA ILE A 7 -14.14 -17.03 -24.65
C ILE A 7 -13.13 -15.91 -24.47
N LEU A 8 -13.20 -14.89 -25.34
CA LEU A 8 -12.29 -13.76 -25.34
C LEU A 8 -12.24 -13.03 -23.98
N PRO A 9 -11.06 -12.48 -23.59
CA PRO A 9 -10.94 -11.61 -22.43
C PRO A 9 -11.84 -10.37 -22.55
N ARG A 10 -12.30 -9.84 -21.41
CA ARG A 10 -13.05 -8.58 -21.36
C ARG A 10 -12.19 -7.41 -21.79
N THR A 11 -12.82 -6.43 -22.41
CA THR A 11 -12.24 -5.13 -22.75
C THR A 11 -12.39 -4.13 -21.59
N ALA A 12 -11.56 -3.08 -21.56
CA ALA A 12 -11.69 -1.98 -20.60
C ALA A 12 -13.08 -1.32 -20.61
N ARG A 13 -13.73 -1.25 -21.78
CA ARG A 13 -15.08 -0.69 -21.93
C ARG A 13 -16.14 -1.57 -21.24
N GLU A 14 -16.00 -2.89 -21.33
CA GLU A 14 -16.90 -3.82 -20.64
C GLU A 14 -16.69 -3.75 -19.12
N ILE A 15 -15.45 -3.65 -18.65
CA ILE A 15 -15.14 -3.46 -17.23
C ILE A 15 -15.80 -2.17 -16.72
N LEU A 16 -15.64 -1.05 -17.44
CA LEU A 16 -16.30 0.21 -17.10
C LEU A 16 -17.83 0.08 -17.06
N GLY A 17 -18.42 -0.66 -18.01
CA GLY A 17 -19.85 -0.93 -18.02
C GLY A 17 -20.33 -1.68 -16.78
N ILE A 18 -19.58 -2.70 -16.34
CA ILE A 18 -19.85 -3.46 -15.12
C ILE A 18 -19.75 -2.57 -13.89
N PHE A 19 -18.67 -1.78 -13.77
CA PHE A 19 -18.53 -0.84 -12.66
C PHE A 19 -19.61 0.23 -12.64
N LYS A 20 -20.13 0.69 -13.78
CA LYS A 20 -21.27 1.62 -13.82
C LYS A 20 -22.58 0.97 -13.37
N ALA A 21 -22.78 -0.30 -13.69
CA ALA A 21 -23.97 -1.07 -13.30
C ALA A 21 -23.92 -1.58 -11.85
N LEU A 22 -22.73 -1.63 -11.23
CA LEU A 22 -22.53 -2.13 -9.87
C LEU A 22 -23.39 -1.35 -8.86
N ARG A 23 -24.04 -2.06 -7.93
CA ARG A 23 -24.75 -1.41 -6.82
C ARG A 23 -23.77 -1.29 -5.66
N LEU A 24 -23.26 -0.07 -5.42
CA LEU A 24 -22.26 0.14 -4.36
C LEU A 24 -22.83 -0.18 -2.97
N ASP A 25 -24.14 -0.06 -2.75
CA ASP A 25 -24.77 -0.47 -1.50
C ASP A 25 -24.64 -1.98 -1.25
N ASP A 26 -24.65 -2.79 -2.30
CA ASP A 26 -24.47 -4.25 -2.18
C ASP A 26 -23.01 -4.59 -1.88
N VAL A 27 -22.06 -3.86 -2.47
CA VAL A 27 -20.63 -3.96 -2.14
C VAL A 27 -20.36 -3.49 -0.72
N ALA A 28 -20.96 -2.37 -0.30
CA ALA A 28 -20.83 -1.85 1.06
C ALA A 28 -21.37 -2.86 2.08
N ARG A 29 -22.56 -3.42 1.84
CA ARG A 29 -23.14 -4.45 2.70
C ARG A 29 -22.29 -5.71 2.80
N HIS A 30 -21.57 -6.08 1.73
CA HIS A 30 -20.63 -7.20 1.75
C HIS A 30 -19.49 -6.99 2.75
N PHE A 31 -19.03 -5.75 2.92
CA PHE A 31 -17.95 -5.40 3.86
C PHE A 31 -18.46 -4.86 5.21
N ASP A 32 -19.77 -4.69 5.38
CA ASP A 32 -20.40 -4.13 6.59
C ASP A 32 -20.56 -5.20 7.68
N THR A 33 -19.42 -5.71 8.15
CA THR A 33 -19.33 -6.66 9.26
C THR A 33 -18.16 -6.30 10.17
N ASP A 34 -18.15 -6.85 11.39
CA ASP A 34 -17.01 -6.75 12.31
C ASP A 34 -15.96 -7.85 12.08
N GLU A 35 -16.10 -8.64 11.01
CA GLU A 35 -15.11 -9.66 10.65
C GLU A 35 -13.82 -9.00 10.16
N GLU A 36 -12.71 -9.68 10.45
CA GLU A 36 -11.37 -9.17 10.14
C GLU A 36 -10.96 -9.57 8.72
N ASP A 37 -11.18 -10.82 8.31
CA ASP A 37 -10.74 -11.36 7.02
C ASP A 37 -11.94 -11.67 6.12
N ILE A 38 -12.51 -10.61 5.51
CA ILE A 38 -13.65 -10.73 4.60
C ILE A 38 -13.14 -11.12 3.22
N ASP A 39 -13.81 -12.08 2.57
CA ASP A 39 -13.50 -12.43 1.19
C ASP A 39 -13.68 -11.21 0.27
N PRO A 40 -12.82 -11.02 -0.74
CA PRO A 40 -12.96 -9.91 -1.66
C PRO A 40 -14.25 -10.03 -2.49
N TYR A 41 -14.85 -8.88 -2.84
CA TYR A 41 -16.02 -8.85 -3.71
C TYR A 41 -15.58 -9.06 -5.17
N VAL A 42 -16.01 -10.16 -5.78
CA VAL A 42 -15.68 -10.48 -7.18
C VAL A 42 -16.54 -9.61 -8.10
N VAL A 43 -15.90 -8.71 -8.85
CA VAL A 43 -16.59 -7.82 -9.80
C VAL A 43 -16.90 -8.57 -11.10
N CYS A 44 -15.87 -9.18 -11.69
CA CYS A 44 -16.01 -9.99 -12.89
C CYS A 44 -14.77 -10.88 -13.13
N ASP A 45 -14.92 -11.82 -14.04
CA ASP A 45 -13.88 -12.75 -14.50
C ASP A 45 -13.34 -12.38 -15.88
N ARG A 46 -12.33 -13.14 -16.34
CA ARG A 46 -11.76 -13.06 -17.70
C ARG A 46 -11.19 -11.68 -18.02
N VAL A 47 -10.59 -11.02 -17.04
CA VAL A 47 -9.89 -9.74 -17.21
C VAL A 47 -8.42 -10.02 -17.45
N SER A 48 -7.87 -9.54 -18.57
CA SER A 48 -6.43 -9.54 -18.80
C SER A 48 -5.77 -8.34 -18.09
N VAL A 49 -4.46 -8.44 -17.85
CA VAL A 49 -3.65 -7.33 -17.33
C VAL A 49 -3.80 -6.07 -18.21
N ASP A 50 -3.77 -6.22 -19.53
CA ASP A 50 -3.92 -5.10 -20.46
C ASP A 50 -5.29 -4.43 -20.35
N ALA A 51 -6.37 -5.22 -20.26
CA ALA A 51 -7.72 -4.70 -20.11
C ALA A 51 -7.91 -3.98 -18.77
N PHE A 52 -7.37 -4.55 -17.69
CA PHE A 52 -7.36 -3.90 -16.37
C PHE A 52 -6.58 -2.59 -16.39
N ASN A 53 -5.35 -2.60 -16.91
CA ASN A 53 -4.49 -1.42 -16.98
C ASN A 53 -5.06 -0.31 -17.86
N ALA A 54 -5.79 -0.66 -18.91
CA ALA A 54 -6.52 0.27 -19.77
C ALA A 54 -7.79 0.82 -19.10
N TYR A 55 -8.50 0.01 -18.31
CA TYR A 55 -9.64 0.48 -17.51
C TYR A 55 -9.20 1.45 -16.41
N VAL A 56 -8.13 1.09 -15.68
CA VAL A 56 -7.59 1.87 -14.57
C VAL A 56 -7.04 3.23 -15.03
N GLY A 57 -6.41 3.29 -16.21
CA GLY A 57 -5.84 4.54 -16.71
C GLY A 57 -4.75 5.07 -15.76
N ASP A 58 -4.79 6.34 -15.42
CA ASP A 58 -3.92 6.97 -14.43
C ASP A 58 -4.44 6.83 -12.98
N GLY A 59 -5.58 6.16 -12.79
CA GLY A 59 -6.25 5.97 -11.50
C GLY A 59 -7.30 7.04 -11.18
N GLU A 60 -7.38 8.12 -11.96
CA GLU A 60 -8.29 9.23 -11.69
C GLU A 60 -9.73 8.92 -12.12
N GLY A 61 -10.70 9.38 -11.33
CA GLY A 61 -12.13 9.25 -11.65
C GLY A 61 -12.68 7.82 -11.58
N LEU A 62 -11.92 6.86 -11.03
CA LEU A 62 -12.42 5.51 -10.78
C LEU A 62 -13.54 5.53 -9.74
N ARG A 63 -14.57 4.70 -9.94
CA ARG A 63 -15.68 4.58 -8.99
C ARG A 63 -15.27 3.92 -7.67
N VAL A 64 -14.23 3.08 -7.72
CA VAL A 64 -13.54 2.49 -6.58
C VAL A 64 -12.05 2.75 -6.82
N ALA A 65 -11.37 3.37 -5.85
CA ALA A 65 -9.96 3.73 -5.99
C ALA A 65 -9.08 2.49 -6.22
N LEU A 66 -7.99 2.64 -6.97
CA LEU A 66 -7.13 1.52 -7.38
C LEU A 66 -6.54 0.77 -6.18
N ARG A 67 -6.25 1.46 -5.06
CA ARG A 67 -5.73 0.82 -3.84
C ARG A 67 -6.66 -0.25 -3.25
N PHE A 68 -7.94 -0.22 -3.61
CA PHE A 68 -8.94 -1.20 -3.19
C PHE A 68 -9.23 -2.28 -4.26
N LEU A 69 -8.50 -2.29 -5.38
CA LEU A 69 -8.69 -3.26 -6.45
C LEU A 69 -7.53 -4.25 -6.52
N ASP A 70 -7.84 -5.47 -6.95
CA ASP A 70 -6.85 -6.50 -7.27
C ASP A 70 -7.23 -7.23 -8.55
N LEU A 71 -6.24 -7.71 -9.28
CA LEU A 71 -6.41 -8.62 -10.39
C LEU A 71 -5.64 -9.90 -10.10
N THR A 72 -6.37 -10.99 -9.93
CA THR A 72 -5.76 -12.30 -9.70
C THR A 72 -5.17 -12.88 -10.98
N ASP A 73 -4.23 -13.82 -10.85
CA ASP A 73 -3.58 -14.49 -11.98
C ASP A 73 -4.56 -15.26 -12.88
N ASP A 74 -5.70 -15.72 -12.33
CA ASP A 74 -6.79 -16.35 -13.08
C ASP A 74 -7.77 -15.35 -13.72
N GLY A 75 -7.45 -14.05 -13.67
CA GLY A 75 -8.19 -12.99 -14.36
C GLY A 75 -9.47 -12.56 -13.68
N ARG A 76 -9.58 -12.69 -12.35
CA ARG A 76 -10.71 -12.14 -11.57
C ARG A 76 -10.36 -10.75 -11.09
N LEU A 77 -11.21 -9.79 -11.44
CA LEU A 77 -11.16 -8.43 -10.93
C LEU A 77 -11.94 -8.35 -9.62
N LEU A 78 -11.26 -7.91 -8.57
CA LEU A 78 -11.73 -7.92 -7.20
C LEU A 78 -11.81 -6.50 -6.64
N ILE A 79 -12.77 -6.26 -5.75
CA ILE A 79 -12.71 -5.20 -4.75
C ILE A 79 -12.26 -5.85 -3.45
N LEU A 80 -11.10 -5.44 -2.93
CA LEU A 80 -10.46 -6.04 -1.74
C LEU A 80 -11.12 -5.57 -0.44
N GLU A 81 -11.48 -4.29 -0.37
CA GLU A 81 -12.25 -3.67 0.71
C GLU A 81 -12.79 -2.31 0.24
N LEU A 82 -13.44 -1.57 1.14
CA LEU A 82 -13.85 -0.18 0.93
C LEU A 82 -13.23 0.71 2.02
N PRO A 83 -13.04 2.02 1.75
CA PRO A 83 -12.47 2.93 2.73
C PRO A 83 -13.36 2.98 3.99
N THR A 84 -12.72 2.89 5.15
CA THR A 84 -13.36 3.06 6.46
C THR A 84 -12.61 4.12 7.27
N ILE A 85 -13.28 4.73 8.26
CA ILE A 85 -12.63 5.72 9.14
C ILE A 85 -11.36 5.13 9.78
N VAL A 86 -11.41 3.87 10.21
CA VAL A 86 -10.26 3.17 10.81
C VAL A 86 -9.10 3.05 9.82
N HIS A 87 -9.41 2.63 8.59
CA HIS A 87 -8.42 2.49 7.53
C HIS A 87 -7.75 3.84 7.21
N GLU A 88 -8.54 4.85 6.88
CA GLU A 88 -8.03 6.18 6.51
C GLU A 88 -7.27 6.83 7.66
N SER A 89 -7.77 6.72 8.90
CA SER A 89 -7.05 7.24 10.07
C SER A 89 -5.73 6.51 10.27
N THR A 90 -5.66 5.20 10.05
CA THR A 90 -4.39 4.46 10.22
C THR A 90 -3.34 4.95 9.23
N VAL A 91 -3.73 5.20 7.98
CA VAL A 91 -2.85 5.75 6.93
C VAL A 91 -2.38 7.15 7.32
N GLU A 92 -3.31 8.02 7.72
CA GLU A 92 -3.03 9.42 8.05
C GLU A 92 -2.16 9.57 9.31
N GLU A 93 -2.44 8.80 10.36
CA GLU A 93 -1.66 8.85 11.61
C GLU A 93 -0.27 8.25 11.42
N PHE A 94 -0.14 7.15 10.66
CA PHE A 94 1.18 6.64 10.29
C PHE A 94 1.98 7.68 9.51
N LYS A 95 1.35 8.36 8.54
CA LYS A 95 1.99 9.43 7.78
C LYS A 95 2.51 10.54 8.69
N GLY A 96 1.71 10.98 9.67
CA GLY A 96 2.10 11.98 10.64
C GLY A 96 3.35 11.56 11.42
N GLU A 97 3.28 10.40 12.07
CA GLU A 97 4.36 9.87 12.91
C GLU A 97 5.64 9.58 12.10
N PHE A 98 5.53 9.02 10.89
CA PHE A 98 6.68 8.79 10.02
C PHE A 98 7.38 10.09 9.63
N LEU A 99 6.62 11.09 9.18
CA LEU A 99 7.18 12.38 8.77
C LEU A 99 7.84 13.11 9.94
N ASP A 100 7.28 13.01 11.15
CA ASP A 100 7.89 13.59 12.35
C ASP A 100 9.15 12.83 12.77
N ALA A 101 9.13 11.50 12.69
CA ALA A 101 10.29 10.65 12.97
C ALA A 101 11.47 10.93 12.02
N THR A 102 11.23 11.46 10.82
CA THR A 102 12.31 11.85 9.89
C THR A 102 13.15 13.03 10.38
N GLY A 103 12.67 13.81 11.35
CA GLY A 103 13.32 15.04 11.85
C GLY A 103 13.16 16.25 10.92
N ASN A 104 13.09 16.06 9.60
CA ASN A 104 12.80 17.10 8.64
C ASN A 104 11.90 16.59 7.51
N ARG A 105 10.58 16.65 7.74
CA ARG A 105 9.54 16.21 6.80
C ARG A 105 9.56 16.89 5.43
N ARG A 106 10.30 18.00 5.26
CA ARG A 106 10.40 18.73 3.98
C ARG A 106 11.33 18.06 2.98
N GLU A 107 12.13 17.08 3.43
CA GLU A 107 13.09 16.36 2.58
C GLU A 107 12.52 15.05 2.03
N VAL A 108 11.32 14.67 2.46
CA VAL A 108 10.65 13.43 2.04
C VAL A 108 9.51 13.77 1.09
N ALA A 109 9.56 13.23 -0.12
CA ALA A 109 8.44 13.30 -1.05
C ALA A 109 7.30 12.42 -0.56
N LYS A 110 6.15 13.03 -0.30
CA LYS A 110 4.88 12.33 -0.12
C LYS A 110 4.28 12.12 -1.50
N ARG A 111 4.21 10.87 -1.94
CA ARG A 111 3.58 10.50 -3.22
C ARG A 111 2.15 10.00 -3.02
N GLY A 112 1.78 9.67 -1.78
CA GLY A 112 0.42 9.26 -1.43
C GLY A 112 0.03 8.00 -2.21
N SER A 113 -1.22 7.97 -2.67
CA SER A 113 -1.79 6.87 -3.45
C SER A 113 -1.53 7.10 -4.94
N MET A 114 -0.27 7.02 -5.37
CA MET A 114 0.08 7.13 -6.79
C MET A 114 -0.19 5.82 -7.54
N THR A 115 -0.61 5.92 -8.80
CA THR A 115 -0.70 4.76 -9.71
C THR A 115 0.69 4.32 -10.14
N ALA A 116 1.15 3.20 -9.58
CA ALA A 116 2.40 2.56 -9.90
C ALA A 116 2.23 1.51 -11.02
N SER A 117 3.23 1.42 -11.90
CA SER A 117 3.22 0.47 -13.02
C SER A 117 4.54 -0.28 -13.16
N ILE A 118 4.44 -1.57 -13.46
CA ILE A 118 5.54 -2.45 -13.89
C ILE A 118 5.07 -3.10 -15.19
N ALA A 119 5.98 -3.23 -16.16
CA ALA A 119 5.63 -3.85 -17.44
C ALA A 119 5.05 -5.26 -17.24
N ALA A 120 3.97 -5.57 -17.95
CA ALA A 120 3.23 -6.84 -17.89
C ALA A 120 2.57 -7.18 -16.53
N LEU A 121 2.60 -6.30 -15.54
CA LEU A 121 1.85 -6.47 -14.28
C LEU A 121 0.61 -5.58 -14.23
N PRO A 122 -0.43 -5.95 -13.45
CA PRO A 122 -1.52 -5.04 -13.11
C PRO A 122 -0.95 -3.78 -12.46
N LYS A 123 -1.48 -2.61 -12.82
CA LYS A 123 -1.22 -1.35 -12.11
C LYS A 123 -1.63 -1.50 -10.64
N LYS A 124 -0.88 -0.87 -9.75
CA LYS A 124 -1.12 -0.93 -8.31
C LYS A 124 -1.06 0.47 -7.73
N GLU A 125 -1.80 0.66 -6.66
CA GLU A 125 -1.73 1.84 -5.81
C GLU A 125 -1.60 1.33 -4.37
N ALA A 126 -0.73 1.97 -3.60
CA ALA A 126 -0.58 1.73 -2.17
C ALA A 126 -1.36 2.78 -1.39
N ASP A 127 -1.61 2.52 -0.12
CA ASP A 127 -2.25 3.49 0.75
C ASP A 127 -1.39 4.71 1.02
N ALA A 128 -0.07 4.52 1.16
CA ALA A 128 0.87 5.62 1.16
C ALA A 128 2.22 5.22 0.57
N THR A 129 2.84 6.17 -0.12
CA THR A 129 4.19 6.01 -0.67
C THR A 129 5.06 7.22 -0.38
N TYR A 130 6.34 6.94 -0.15
CA TYR A 130 7.36 7.92 0.18
C TYR A 130 8.64 7.66 -0.60
N GLY A 131 9.40 8.73 -0.80
CA GLY A 131 10.67 8.67 -1.51
C GLY A 131 11.44 9.98 -1.44
N PRO A 132 12.53 10.08 -2.21
CA PRO A 132 13.28 11.31 -2.33
C PRO A 132 12.53 12.40 -3.12
N MET A 133 12.84 13.67 -2.85
CA MET A 133 12.41 14.79 -3.67
C MET A 133 13.36 15.03 -4.85
N GLY A 134 12.90 15.69 -5.91
CA GLY A 134 13.79 16.12 -7.00
C GLY A 134 14.94 17.03 -6.55
N SER A 135 14.75 17.74 -5.43
CA SER A 135 15.73 18.64 -4.85
C SER A 135 16.52 18.05 -3.67
N THR A 136 16.30 16.79 -3.29
CA THR A 136 17.01 16.18 -2.17
C THR A 136 18.50 16.12 -2.51
N PRO A 137 19.39 16.73 -1.71
CA PRO A 137 20.82 16.75 -1.99
C PRO A 137 21.43 15.35 -1.86
N ASN A 138 22.50 15.09 -2.61
CA ASN A 138 23.30 13.85 -2.55
C ASN A 138 22.56 12.55 -2.92
N GLN A 139 21.31 12.63 -3.39
CA GLN A 139 20.58 11.46 -3.86
C GLN A 139 21.23 10.85 -5.11
N THR A 140 21.05 9.54 -5.28
CA THR A 140 21.38 8.87 -6.52
C THR A 140 20.40 9.24 -7.64
N ALA A 141 20.65 8.79 -8.86
CA ALA A 141 19.67 8.92 -9.94
C ALA A 141 18.50 7.94 -9.71
N PRO A 142 17.26 8.31 -10.07
CA PRO A 142 16.14 7.37 -10.05
C PRO A 142 16.49 6.08 -10.82
N PRO A 143 16.22 4.90 -10.27
CA PRO A 143 16.52 3.65 -10.95
C PRO A 143 15.61 3.50 -12.17
N ALA A 144 16.15 3.11 -13.31
CA ALA A 144 15.34 2.85 -14.50
C ALA A 144 14.26 1.78 -14.21
N PRO A 145 13.02 1.93 -14.73
CA PRO A 145 12.56 2.98 -15.65
C PRO A 145 11.98 4.22 -14.95
N ARG A 146 12.24 4.39 -13.64
CA ARG A 146 11.64 5.45 -12.83
C ARG A 146 12.21 6.82 -13.14
N THR A 147 11.37 7.80 -12.88
CA THR A 147 11.67 9.22 -12.82
C THR A 147 11.55 9.68 -11.37
N ILE A 148 11.90 10.94 -11.09
CA ILE A 148 11.66 11.54 -9.77
C ILE A 148 10.18 11.50 -9.36
N ALA A 149 9.26 11.58 -10.31
CA ALA A 149 7.83 11.65 -10.04
C ALA A 149 7.28 10.33 -9.45
N ASP A 150 7.79 9.19 -9.91
CA ASP A 150 7.35 7.85 -9.53
C ASP A 150 8.42 7.06 -8.74
N TRP A 151 9.44 7.74 -8.22
CA TRP A 151 10.44 7.12 -7.36
C TRP A 151 9.90 6.88 -5.95
N VAL A 152 9.63 5.62 -5.65
CA VAL A 152 9.19 5.15 -4.33
C VAL A 152 10.28 4.30 -3.70
N THR A 153 10.63 4.62 -2.45
CA THR A 153 11.55 3.84 -1.60
C THR A 153 10.83 3.21 -0.42
N LEU A 154 9.67 3.72 -0.02
CA LEU A 154 8.79 3.10 0.98
C LEU A 154 7.35 3.04 0.46
N ALA A 155 6.78 1.83 0.46
CA ALA A 155 5.36 1.59 0.26
C ALA A 155 4.71 1.12 1.56
N VAL A 156 3.53 1.65 1.85
CA VAL A 156 2.72 1.29 3.02
C VAL A 156 1.37 0.80 2.54
N GLU A 157 0.98 -0.40 2.97
CA GLU A 157 -0.33 -0.98 2.71
C GLU A 157 -1.05 -1.18 4.05
N VAL A 158 -2.31 -0.76 4.10
CA VAL A 158 -3.18 -0.91 5.26
C VAL A 158 -4.36 -1.78 4.86
N GLY A 159 -4.71 -2.74 5.71
CA GLY A 159 -5.90 -3.54 5.54
C GLY A 159 -6.81 -3.43 6.75
N ARG A 160 -8.12 -3.25 6.54
CA ARG A 160 -9.12 -3.41 7.59
C ARG A 160 -9.83 -4.75 7.44
N SER A 161 -10.52 -4.95 6.32
CA SER A 161 -11.25 -6.18 5.99
C SER A 161 -10.43 -7.13 5.12
N GLN A 162 -9.36 -6.63 4.48
CA GLN A 162 -8.48 -7.45 3.64
C GLN A 162 -7.80 -8.57 4.44
N SER A 163 -7.79 -9.79 3.88
CA SER A 163 -7.00 -10.88 4.43
C SER A 163 -5.50 -10.57 4.41
N TRP A 164 -4.74 -11.18 5.34
CA TRP A 164 -3.28 -11.07 5.31
C TRP A 164 -2.67 -11.59 4.01
N ALA A 165 -3.32 -12.54 3.33
CA ALA A 165 -2.90 -13.06 2.05
C ALA A 165 -3.02 -11.99 0.94
N ALA A 166 -4.05 -11.16 0.95
CA ALA A 166 -4.20 -10.03 0.02
C ALA A 166 -3.08 -8.98 0.25
N LEU A 167 -2.83 -8.60 1.50
CA LEU A 167 -1.70 -7.73 1.84
C LEU A 167 -0.36 -8.33 1.40
N THR A 168 -0.18 -9.65 1.55
CA THR A 168 1.04 -10.33 1.09
C THR A 168 1.18 -10.30 -0.44
N ARG A 169 0.09 -10.35 -1.21
CA ARG A 169 0.16 -10.16 -2.68
C ARG A 169 0.61 -8.74 -3.02
N ALA A 170 0.10 -7.73 -2.32
CA ALA A 170 0.55 -6.35 -2.50
C ALA A 170 2.05 -6.20 -2.19
N VAL A 171 2.55 -6.83 -1.13
CA VAL A 171 3.99 -6.87 -0.81
C VAL A 171 4.81 -7.50 -1.93
N ASN A 172 4.38 -8.63 -2.50
CA ASN A 172 5.07 -9.27 -3.61
C ASN A 172 5.08 -8.39 -4.87
N TRP A 173 4.02 -7.61 -5.10
CA TRP A 173 3.98 -6.64 -6.19
C TRP A 173 5.02 -5.52 -5.96
N TRP A 174 4.99 -4.88 -4.79
CA TRP A 174 5.92 -3.79 -4.45
C TRP A 174 7.38 -4.25 -4.41
N CYS A 175 7.64 -5.50 -4.03
CA CYS A 175 8.99 -6.07 -4.04
C CYS A 175 9.64 -6.05 -5.43
N GLN A 176 8.83 -6.02 -6.50
CA GLN A 176 9.31 -5.93 -7.88
C GLN A 176 9.47 -4.48 -8.37
N TYR A 177 9.08 -3.48 -7.57
CA TYR A 177 9.10 -2.08 -7.96
C TYR A 177 10.51 -1.49 -7.82
N ALA A 178 11.14 -1.16 -8.97
CA ALA A 178 12.47 -0.56 -8.98
C ALA A 178 12.55 0.69 -8.07
N GLY A 179 13.50 0.68 -7.13
CA GLY A 179 13.72 1.75 -6.15
C GLY A 179 13.18 1.45 -4.74
N ILE A 180 12.26 0.49 -4.59
CA ILE A 180 11.72 0.13 -3.28
C ILE A 180 12.85 -0.31 -2.33
N GLN A 181 12.80 0.15 -1.09
CA GLN A 181 13.73 -0.20 -0.01
C GLN A 181 12.98 -0.85 1.16
N TYR A 182 11.77 -0.36 1.42
CA TYR A 182 10.94 -0.84 2.52
C TYR A 182 9.50 -1.03 2.07
N ILE A 183 8.87 -2.07 2.60
CA ILE A 183 7.43 -2.28 2.47
C ILE A 183 6.89 -2.52 3.88
N LEU A 184 5.98 -1.67 4.34
CA LEU A 184 5.29 -1.85 5.60
C LEU A 184 3.85 -2.27 5.32
N VAL A 185 3.42 -3.37 5.93
CA VAL A 185 2.01 -3.75 5.94
C VAL A 185 1.45 -3.68 7.34
N MET A 186 0.25 -3.11 7.46
CA MET A 186 -0.50 -3.02 8.70
C MET A 186 -1.90 -3.55 8.47
N LYS A 187 -2.36 -4.45 9.33
CA LYS A 187 -3.76 -4.85 9.39
C LYS A 187 -4.35 -4.37 10.70
N VAL A 188 -5.40 -3.57 10.63
CA VAL A 188 -6.05 -2.95 11.79
C VAL A 188 -7.46 -3.51 11.98
N SER A 189 -7.80 -3.83 13.22
CA SER A 189 -9.12 -4.39 13.55
C SER A 189 -10.24 -3.41 13.35
N ALA A 190 -11.47 -3.90 13.18
CA ALA A 190 -12.70 -3.09 13.06
C ALA A 190 -12.83 -1.99 14.13
N SER A 191 -12.43 -2.28 15.38
CA SER A 191 -12.51 -1.33 16.49
C SER A 191 -11.32 -0.35 16.59
N GLY A 192 -10.31 -0.49 15.72
CA GLY A 192 -9.05 0.24 15.82
C GLY A 192 -8.21 -0.12 17.06
N ARG A 193 -8.42 -1.28 17.70
CA ARG A 193 -7.78 -1.63 18.98
C ARG A 193 -6.75 -2.74 18.89
N GLN A 194 -6.62 -3.40 17.75
CA GLN A 194 -5.60 -4.39 17.46
C GLN A 194 -4.96 -4.06 16.12
N MET A 195 -3.64 -4.25 16.06
CA MET A 195 -2.88 -4.14 14.81
C MET A 195 -1.94 -5.34 14.67
N ARG A 196 -1.95 -5.95 13.49
CA ARG A 196 -0.90 -6.87 13.03
C ARG A 196 -0.04 -6.13 12.01
N TYR A 197 1.28 -6.30 12.05
CA TYR A 197 2.18 -5.61 11.15
C TYR A 197 3.34 -6.50 10.70
N ALA A 198 3.93 -6.15 9.56
CA ALA A 198 5.20 -6.67 9.09
C ALA A 198 5.95 -5.61 8.28
N LEU A 199 7.22 -5.39 8.59
CA LEU A 199 8.15 -4.55 7.85
C LEU A 199 9.10 -5.46 7.07
N TYR A 200 9.18 -5.23 5.77
CA TYR A 200 10.11 -5.91 4.85
C TYR A 200 11.22 -4.94 4.45
N ASP A 201 12.45 -5.38 4.62
CA ASP A 201 13.65 -4.68 4.15
C ASP A 201 14.10 -5.29 2.81
N ILE A 202 13.96 -4.54 1.72
CA ILE A 202 14.24 -5.02 0.38
C ILE A 202 15.68 -4.69 0.00
N ALA A 203 16.55 -5.69 0.14
CA ALA A 203 17.95 -5.61 -0.28
C ALA A 203 18.16 -5.98 -1.76
N ILE A 204 17.32 -6.87 -2.31
CA ILE A 204 17.41 -7.37 -3.68
C ILE A 204 16.03 -7.25 -4.33
N LEU A 205 15.95 -6.53 -5.46
CA LEU A 205 14.72 -6.33 -6.20
C LEU A 205 14.10 -7.67 -6.64
N GLY A 206 12.79 -7.83 -6.40
CA GLY A 206 12.02 -9.02 -6.75
C GLY A 206 12.23 -10.22 -5.82
N ASN A 207 13.13 -10.14 -4.83
CA ASN A 207 13.33 -11.19 -3.83
C ASN A 207 12.75 -10.76 -2.50
N LEU A 208 11.58 -11.31 -2.13
CA LEU A 208 10.91 -10.98 -0.89
C LEU A 208 11.58 -11.71 0.29
N PRO A 209 12.21 -11.00 1.25
CA PRO A 209 12.78 -11.65 2.42
C PRO A 209 11.72 -11.90 3.49
N MET A 210 12.13 -12.56 4.57
CA MET A 210 11.35 -12.57 5.80
C MET A 210 11.25 -11.14 6.37
N PRO A 211 10.14 -10.76 7.03
CA PRO A 211 10.02 -9.48 7.69
C PRO A 211 11.14 -9.27 8.72
N THR A 212 11.75 -8.09 8.74
CA THR A 212 12.75 -7.70 9.74
C THR A 212 12.11 -7.33 11.08
N ALA A 213 10.85 -6.87 11.04
CA ALA A 213 10.01 -6.69 12.21
C ALA A 213 8.60 -7.17 11.88
N SER A 214 7.95 -7.89 12.79
CA SER A 214 6.55 -8.27 12.66
C SER A 214 5.94 -8.58 14.01
N GLY A 215 4.63 -8.49 14.09
CA GLY A 215 3.93 -8.85 15.33
C GLY A 215 2.45 -8.55 15.27
N THR A 216 1.78 -8.84 16.39
CA THR A 216 0.41 -8.42 16.64
C THR A 216 0.34 -7.84 18.03
N PHE A 217 -0.26 -6.68 18.17
CA PHE A 217 -0.45 -6.04 19.46
C PHE A 217 -1.84 -5.46 19.58
N ARG A 218 -2.27 -5.31 20.84
CA ARG A 218 -3.52 -4.66 21.21
C ARG A 218 -3.23 -3.39 21.98
N ARG A 219 -4.15 -2.43 21.87
CA ARG A 219 -4.19 -1.25 22.72
C ARG A 219 -4.34 -1.68 24.18
N ARG A 220 -3.50 -1.14 25.06
CA ARG A 220 -3.51 -1.38 26.52
C ARG A 220 -3.54 -0.04 27.24
N ALA A 221 -4.15 0.00 28.43
CA ALA A 221 -4.27 1.23 29.20
C ALA A 221 -2.97 1.65 29.91
N ASN A 222 -2.06 0.71 30.22
CA ASN A 222 -0.92 0.97 31.09
C ASN A 222 0.42 0.73 30.38
N ASN A 223 1.16 1.83 30.13
CA ASN A 223 2.54 1.92 29.60
C ASN A 223 3.07 0.65 28.92
N PRO A 224 2.47 0.21 27.81
CA PRO A 224 2.98 -0.94 27.08
C PRO A 224 4.33 -0.58 26.44
N PRO A 225 5.25 -1.55 26.26
CA PRO A 225 6.52 -1.31 25.58
C PRO A 225 6.27 -0.90 24.13
N ALA A 226 7.04 0.04 23.60
CA ALA A 226 6.91 0.54 22.23
C ALA A 226 6.92 -0.59 21.18
N VAL A 227 6.23 -0.38 20.06
CA VAL A 227 6.25 -1.28 18.89
C VAL A 227 6.86 -0.50 17.74
N GLU A 228 8.19 -0.51 17.70
CA GLU A 228 8.96 0.33 16.79
C GLU A 228 9.19 -0.34 15.44
N VAL A 229 8.98 0.42 14.37
CA VAL A 229 9.52 0.13 13.04
C VAL A 229 10.53 1.22 12.69
N GLN A 230 11.62 0.83 12.03
CA GLN A 230 12.77 1.69 11.80
C GLN A 230 13.09 1.78 10.32
N PHE A 231 13.38 2.99 9.85
CA PHE A 231 13.73 3.25 8.46
C PHE A 231 15.06 4.01 8.39
N ASP A 232 16.04 3.46 7.68
CA ASP A 232 17.28 4.15 7.37
C ASP A 232 17.00 5.31 6.40
N MET A 233 17.26 6.53 6.83
CA MET A 233 16.95 7.72 6.03
C MET A 233 17.87 7.90 4.83
N HIS A 234 19.07 7.31 4.82
CA HIS A 234 19.89 7.23 3.62
C HIS A 234 19.18 6.41 2.55
N ARG A 235 18.53 5.31 2.93
CA ARG A 235 17.81 4.46 2.00
C ARG A 235 16.49 5.08 1.55
N ILE A 236 15.73 5.67 2.47
CA ILE A 236 14.48 6.39 2.14
C ILE A 236 14.75 7.52 1.14
N LEU A 237 15.82 8.28 1.33
CA LEU A 237 16.18 9.41 0.46
C LEU A 237 17.10 9.02 -0.70
N SER A 238 17.42 7.73 -0.84
CA SER A 238 18.38 7.21 -1.81
C SER A 238 19.72 7.96 -1.84
N ILE A 239 20.24 8.30 -0.66
CA ILE A 239 21.55 8.92 -0.46
C ILE A 239 22.55 7.81 -0.10
N PRO A 240 23.73 7.72 -0.73
CA PRO A 240 24.75 6.75 -0.33
C PRO A 240 25.14 6.91 1.13
N ALA A 241 25.34 5.80 1.86
CA ALA A 241 25.60 5.82 3.32
C ALA A 241 26.80 6.68 3.78
N HIS A 242 27.77 6.92 2.89
CA HIS A 242 28.95 7.77 3.17
C HIS A 242 28.71 9.26 2.94
N GLN A 243 27.60 9.63 2.29
CA GLN A 243 27.21 11.01 2.04
C GLN A 243 26.41 11.56 3.22
N ALA A 244 26.48 12.87 3.42
CA ALA A 244 25.70 13.53 4.46
C ALA A 244 24.21 13.55 4.10
N LEU A 245 23.36 13.26 5.08
CA LEU A 245 21.92 13.53 5.02
C LEU A 245 21.67 15.05 5.02
N PRO A 246 20.49 15.49 4.51
CA PRO A 246 20.10 16.89 4.61
C PRO A 246 20.01 17.36 6.07
N ALA A 247 20.18 18.67 6.28
CA ALA A 247 20.14 19.25 7.61
C ALA A 247 18.80 18.94 8.33
N GLY A 248 18.91 18.48 9.58
CA GLY A 248 17.76 18.14 10.42
C GLY A 248 17.10 16.78 10.13
N VAL A 249 17.55 16.06 9.10
CA VAL A 249 17.08 14.67 8.87
C VAL A 249 17.77 13.73 9.85
N ASN A 250 16.99 12.92 10.55
CA ASN A 250 17.49 11.88 11.44
C ASN A 250 18.16 10.75 10.64
N GLN A 251 19.15 10.07 11.22
CA GLN A 251 19.77 8.90 10.58
C GLN A 251 18.77 7.76 10.38
N VAL A 252 17.92 7.56 11.39
CA VAL A 252 16.87 6.55 11.40
C VAL A 252 15.56 7.22 11.80
N ALA A 253 14.51 7.04 11.00
CA ALA A 253 13.15 7.37 11.41
C ALA A 253 12.57 6.18 12.18
N VAL A 254 12.28 6.39 13.47
CA VAL A 254 11.69 5.39 14.36
C VAL A 254 10.23 5.74 14.59
N VAL A 255 9.31 4.85 14.20
CA VAL A 255 7.86 5.04 14.38
C VAL A 255 7.35 4.02 15.37
N ASP A 256 6.74 4.48 16.46
CA ASP A 256 6.01 3.60 17.40
C ASP A 256 4.58 3.39 16.91
N LEU A 257 4.30 2.18 16.42
CA LEU A 257 2.96 1.79 15.93
C LEU A 257 1.90 1.79 17.04
N ARG A 258 2.29 1.82 18.32
CA ARG A 258 1.33 2.03 19.41
C ARG A 258 0.78 3.44 19.43
N THR A 259 1.63 4.43 19.20
CA THR A 259 1.22 5.84 19.09
C THR A 259 0.23 5.98 17.93
N VAL A 260 0.55 5.38 16.77
CA VAL A 260 -0.35 5.34 15.61
C VAL A 260 -1.71 4.74 16.01
N LEU A 261 -1.73 3.56 16.63
CA LEU A 261 -2.99 2.91 17.04
C LEU A 261 -3.77 3.73 18.08
N ASP A 262 -3.09 4.41 19.01
CA ASP A 262 -3.73 5.28 19.99
C ASP A 262 -4.36 6.53 19.37
N LEU A 263 -3.73 7.09 18.33
CA LEU A 263 -4.27 8.21 17.56
C LEU A 263 -5.47 7.78 16.72
N VAL A 264 -5.40 6.61 16.05
CA VAL A 264 -6.54 6.03 15.31
C VAL A 264 -7.78 5.93 16.20
N VAL A 265 -7.64 5.45 17.44
CA VAL A 265 -8.77 5.34 18.38
C VAL A 265 -9.35 6.71 18.76
N ARG A 266 -8.57 7.78 18.74
CA ARG A 266 -9.09 9.14 19.00
C ARG A 266 -9.95 9.64 17.84
N CYS A 267 -9.65 9.22 16.61
CA CYS A 267 -10.42 9.57 15.41
C CYS A 267 -11.78 8.83 15.33
N LEU A 268 -11.98 7.79 16.14
CA LEU A 268 -13.23 7.02 16.23
C LEU A 268 -14.19 7.51 17.32
N ARG A 269 -13.82 8.56 18.07
CA ARG A 269 -14.62 9.14 19.16
C ARG A 269 -15.17 10.50 18.77
#